data_AF-A0ABD1NG35-F1
#
_entry.id   AF-A0ABD1NG35-F1
#
_cell.length_a   1.000
_cell.length_b   1.000
_cell.length_c   1.000
_cell.angle_alpha   90.00
_cell.angle_beta   90.00
_cell.angle_gamma   90.00
#
_symmetry.space_group_name_H-M   'P 1'
#
loop_
_entity.id
_entity.type
_entity.pdbx_description
1 polymer ?
#
loop_
_entity_poly.entity_id
_entity_poly.type
_entity_poly.pdbx_seq_one_letter_code
_entity_poly.pdbx_strand_id
1 'polypeptide(L)'
;MTSFPSPFPILVSSAFLKPSLSLSLHSFYSFTSLSSFDALFCLSHSASFTFHVFNLFSKTSRTIPYPTHALHFDHLTFVATLYGYVICVSISNSSFLYHSKAPAWSCFHFHGFGPVLNHQQGVLFNGGLYFATLESFLVVVFDLESGGWEGLHARLPGQLTFVRLVSDGEGKLYLVGGVESNVISRNINVWEFDGNWWVEMQSLRDFICRKFVSVCYHNYEHVYCF
;
A
#
# COMPACT_ATOMS: atom_id res chain seq x y z
N MET A 1 31.96 -0.41 -21.36
CA MET A 1 31.78 -1.18 -20.11
C MET A 1 30.97 -0.31 -19.16
N THR A 2 29.70 -0.71 -19.03
CA THR A 2 28.70 -0.40 -17.99
C THR A 2 28.54 1.06 -17.50
N SER A 3 27.63 1.76 -18.18
CA SER A 3 26.92 2.94 -17.71
C SER A 3 25.99 2.60 -16.54
N PHE A 4 26.08 3.36 -15.44
CA PHE A 4 25.15 3.33 -14.33
C PHE A 4 23.76 3.82 -14.77
N PRO A 5 22.65 3.17 -14.37
CA PRO A 5 21.33 3.77 -14.56
C PRO A 5 21.12 4.89 -13.52
N SER A 6 20.48 5.94 -14.00
CA SER A 6 20.09 7.18 -13.31
C SER A 6 19.31 6.96 -12.01
N PRO A 7 19.33 7.93 -11.08
CA PRO A 7 18.57 7.84 -9.83
C PRO A 7 17.07 7.91 -10.12
N PHE A 8 16.32 6.98 -9.50
CA PHE A 8 14.87 6.96 -9.44
C PHE A 8 14.32 8.32 -8.96
N PRO A 9 13.23 8.85 -9.54
CA PRO A 9 12.62 10.07 -9.04
C PRO A 9 11.93 9.79 -7.70
N ILE A 10 12.48 10.34 -6.61
CA ILE A 10 11.83 10.40 -5.31
C ILE A 10 10.70 11.45 -5.42
N LEU A 11 9.45 11.00 -5.52
CA LEU A 11 8.29 11.88 -5.50
C LEU A 11 7.86 12.10 -4.06
N VAL A 12 8.28 13.22 -3.47
CA VAL A 12 7.86 13.66 -2.13
C VAL A 12 6.40 14.13 -2.23
N SER A 13 5.48 13.30 -1.75
CA SER A 13 4.06 13.68 -1.62
C SER A 13 3.86 14.57 -0.39
N SER A 14 4.11 15.86 -0.55
CA SER A 14 3.27 16.93 -0.02
C SER A 14 3.82 18.26 -0.53
N ALA A 15 2.99 18.98 -1.30
CA ALA A 15 3.19 20.36 -1.76
C ALA A 15 4.18 20.58 -2.90
N PHE A 16 3.84 20.16 -4.13
CA PHE A 16 4.07 20.98 -5.33
C PHE A 16 3.06 20.60 -6.43
N LEU A 17 1.83 21.07 -6.27
CA LEU A 17 0.91 21.23 -7.41
C LEU A 17 0.43 22.67 -7.41
N LYS A 18 0.79 23.42 -8.47
CA LYS A 18 -0.04 24.44 -9.14
C LYS A 18 0.72 25.02 -10.36
N PRO A 19 0.04 25.55 -11.39
CA PRO A 19 -1.36 25.33 -11.80
C PRO A 19 -1.55 25.21 -13.34
N SER A 20 -2.21 24.16 -13.82
CA SER A 20 -2.96 24.25 -15.10
C SER A 20 -4.20 23.35 -15.19
N LEU A 21 -4.52 22.63 -14.12
CA LEU A 21 -5.84 22.02 -13.94
C LEU A 21 -6.54 22.84 -12.86
N SER A 22 -7.43 23.74 -13.25
CA SER A 22 -8.37 24.41 -12.35
C SER A 22 -9.39 23.40 -11.83
N LEU A 23 -8.96 22.49 -10.96
CA LEU A 23 -9.87 21.87 -10.01
C LEU A 23 -10.15 22.93 -8.96
N SER A 24 -11.39 23.43 -8.90
CA SER A 24 -11.85 24.33 -7.84
C SER A 24 -11.85 23.56 -6.51
N LEU A 25 -10.67 23.39 -5.90
CA LEU A 25 -10.46 22.86 -4.57
C LEU A 25 -10.82 23.95 -3.54
N HIS A 26 -12.09 24.33 -3.52
CA HIS A 26 -12.71 25.04 -2.41
C HIS A 26 -13.57 24.06 -1.66
N SER A 27 -12.99 23.33 -0.71
CA SER A 27 -13.41 23.17 0.71
C SER A 27 -12.41 22.19 1.34
N PHE A 28 -12.27 22.24 2.67
CA PHE A 28 -11.48 21.26 3.43
C PHE A 28 -12.07 19.86 3.25
N TYR A 29 -11.49 19.03 2.39
CA TYR A 29 -11.89 17.64 2.18
C TYR A 29 -10.69 16.72 2.40
N SER A 30 -10.87 15.67 3.20
CA SER A 30 -9.85 14.66 3.46
C SER A 30 -9.69 13.76 2.23
N PHE A 31 -8.79 14.14 1.32
CA PHE A 31 -8.39 13.27 0.22
C PHE A 31 -7.27 12.35 0.71
N THR A 32 -7.52 11.03 0.74
CA THR A 32 -6.46 10.05 0.87
C THR A 32 -5.95 9.67 -0.51
N SER A 33 -4.68 9.94 -0.79
CA SER A 33 -4.00 9.45 -2.00
C SER A 33 -3.62 7.99 -1.78
N LEU A 34 -4.01 7.11 -2.70
CA LEU A 34 -4.03 5.66 -2.46
C LEU A 34 -3.11 4.84 -3.38
N SER A 35 -2.17 5.48 -4.07
CA SER A 35 -1.00 4.92 -4.80
C SER A 35 -0.86 5.55 -6.18
N SER A 36 0.35 5.42 -6.72
CA SER A 36 0.66 5.75 -8.10
C SER A 36 1.44 4.62 -8.77
N PHE A 37 0.88 4.03 -9.81
CA PHE A 37 1.61 3.21 -10.78
C PHE A 37 1.24 3.76 -12.16
N ASP A 38 2.23 4.06 -13.00
CA ASP A 38 2.04 4.67 -14.33
C ASP A 38 1.12 5.91 -14.37
N ALA A 39 1.27 6.78 -13.36
CA ALA A 39 0.50 8.02 -13.20
C ALA A 39 -1.03 7.85 -13.09
N LEU A 40 -1.48 6.67 -12.67
CA LEU A 40 -2.85 6.44 -12.18
C LEU A 40 -2.95 6.83 -10.71
N PHE A 41 -3.99 7.59 -10.36
CA PHE A 41 -4.28 7.97 -8.98
C PHE A 41 -5.76 7.73 -8.68
N CYS A 42 -6.05 7.29 -7.46
CA CYS A 42 -7.41 7.13 -6.97
C CYS A 42 -7.65 8.08 -5.78
N LEU A 43 -8.70 8.89 -5.87
CA LEU A 43 -9.14 9.80 -4.82
C LEU A 43 -10.51 9.36 -4.29
N SER A 44 -10.63 9.23 -2.98
CA SER A 44 -11.90 9.00 -2.30
C SER A 44 -12.63 10.34 -2.07
N HIS A 45 -13.94 10.38 -2.33
CA HIS A 45 -14.77 11.55 -2.02
C HIS A 45 -16.01 11.11 -1.23
N SER A 46 -15.93 11.27 0.10
CA SER A 46 -16.94 10.75 1.04
C SER A 46 -18.31 11.41 0.88
N ALA A 47 -18.39 12.69 0.50
CA ALA A 47 -19.66 13.41 0.38
C ALA A 47 -20.53 12.91 -0.78
N SER A 48 -19.91 12.51 -1.90
CA SER A 48 -20.63 11.91 -3.04
C SER A 48 -20.61 10.38 -3.03
N PHE A 49 -19.94 9.76 -2.05
CA PHE A 49 -19.72 8.32 -1.99
C PHE A 49 -19.13 7.77 -3.31
N THR A 50 -18.08 8.42 -3.82
CA THR A 50 -17.42 8.01 -5.07
C THR A 50 -15.91 7.99 -4.95
N PHE A 51 -15.29 7.08 -5.70
CA PHE A 51 -13.88 7.12 -6.04
C PHE A 51 -13.70 7.78 -7.41
N HIS A 52 -12.69 8.64 -7.53
CA HIS A 52 -12.27 9.22 -8.79
C HIS A 52 -10.89 8.68 -9.16
N VAL A 53 -10.83 7.92 -10.23
CA VAL A 53 -9.58 7.38 -10.78
C VAL A 53 -9.16 8.26 -11.94
N PHE A 54 -7.97 8.85 -11.85
CA PHE A 54 -7.38 9.72 -12.85
C PHE A 54 -6.16 9.07 -13.46
N ASN A 55 -6.03 9.15 -14.78
CA ASN A 55 -4.81 8.81 -15.49
C ASN A 55 -4.21 10.11 -16.04
N LEU A 56 -3.08 10.54 -15.48
CA LEU A 56 -2.48 11.83 -15.85
C LEU A 56 -1.92 11.85 -17.28
N PHE A 57 -1.42 10.72 -17.78
CA PHE A 57 -0.85 10.64 -19.13
C PHE A 57 -1.91 10.78 -20.22
N SER A 58 -3.01 10.06 -20.08
CA SER A 58 -4.14 10.14 -21.01
C SER A 58 -5.08 11.30 -20.71
N LYS A 59 -4.94 11.97 -19.56
CA LYS A 59 -5.85 13.01 -19.04
C LYS A 59 -7.30 12.53 -18.96
N THR A 60 -7.50 11.23 -18.75
CA THR A 60 -8.83 10.64 -18.58
C THR A 60 -9.14 10.46 -17.11
N SER A 61 -10.44 10.43 -16.80
CA SER A 61 -10.92 10.17 -15.44
C SER A 61 -12.12 9.25 -15.47
N ARG A 62 -12.31 8.53 -14.37
CA ARG A 62 -13.46 7.66 -14.15
C ARG A 62 -13.99 7.86 -12.74
N THR A 63 -15.30 7.96 -12.63
CA THR A 63 -16.01 7.96 -11.34
C THR A 63 -16.56 6.57 -11.08
N ILE A 64 -16.28 6.03 -9.89
CA ILE A 64 -16.72 4.71 -9.43
C ILE A 64 -17.52 4.95 -8.14
N PRO A 65 -18.79 4.53 -8.05
CA PRO A 65 -19.55 4.63 -6.81
C PRO A 65 -18.91 3.74 -5.74
N TYR A 66 -19.03 4.13 -4.47
CA TYR A 66 -18.65 3.27 -3.36
C TYR A 66 -19.45 1.95 -3.40
N PRO A 67 -18.89 0.85 -2.88
CA PRO A 67 -19.61 -0.41 -2.80
C PRO A 67 -20.84 -0.33 -1.90
N THR A 68 -20.79 0.55 -0.89
CA THR A 68 -21.86 0.82 0.07
C THR A 68 -21.86 2.30 0.43
N HIS A 69 -22.97 2.80 1.00
CA HIS A 69 -23.06 4.18 1.51
C HIS A 69 -22.38 4.37 2.87
N ALA A 70 -21.35 3.58 3.18
CA ALA A 70 -20.57 3.76 4.39
C ALA A 70 -19.74 5.05 4.32
N LEU A 71 -19.74 5.81 5.41
CA LEU A 71 -18.98 7.05 5.54
C LEU A 71 -17.50 6.80 5.92
N HIS A 72 -17.19 5.63 6.45
CA HIS A 72 -15.87 5.25 6.92
C HIS A 72 -15.51 3.85 6.40
N PHE A 73 -14.24 3.69 6.04
CA PHE A 73 -13.65 2.41 5.64
C PHE A 73 -12.61 2.02 6.68
N ASP A 74 -12.58 0.76 7.08
CA ASP A 74 -11.55 0.25 7.98
C ASP A 74 -10.22 0.14 7.24
N HIS A 75 -10.28 -0.20 5.96
CA HIS A 75 -9.12 -0.21 5.08
C HIS A 75 -9.51 0.16 3.65
N LEU A 76 -8.58 0.80 2.94
CA LEU A 76 -8.71 1.14 1.54
C LEU A 76 -7.37 0.96 0.85
N THR A 77 -7.36 0.17 -0.22
CA THR A 77 -6.19 -0.10 -1.06
C THR A 77 -6.55 0.10 -2.51
N PHE A 78 -5.68 0.79 -3.26
CA PHE A 78 -5.80 0.92 -4.71
C PHE A 78 -4.51 0.43 -5.36
N VAL A 79 -4.54 -0.69 -6.07
CA VAL A 79 -3.35 -1.18 -6.79
C VAL A 79 -3.57 -1.08 -8.28
N ALA A 80 -2.65 -0.40 -8.96
CA ALA A 80 -2.60 -0.39 -10.41
C ALA A 80 -1.61 -1.46 -10.91
N THR A 81 -1.93 -2.01 -12.08
CA THR A 81 -1.25 -3.14 -12.73
C THR A 81 -1.13 -2.84 -14.22
N LEU A 82 -0.26 -3.56 -14.93
CA LEU A 82 -0.14 -3.46 -16.39
C LEU A 82 -1.47 -3.67 -17.14
N TYR A 83 -2.42 -4.38 -16.53
CA TYR A 83 -3.67 -4.75 -17.17
C TYR A 83 -4.88 -3.96 -16.68
N GLY A 84 -4.71 -3.01 -15.76
CA GLY A 84 -5.81 -2.29 -15.13
C GLY A 84 -5.53 -1.96 -13.67
N TYR A 85 -6.57 -1.81 -12.87
CA TYR A 85 -6.43 -1.53 -11.46
C TYR A 85 -7.48 -2.25 -10.63
N VAL A 86 -7.18 -2.33 -9.34
CA VAL A 86 -8.00 -2.96 -8.32
C VAL A 86 -8.22 -1.96 -7.19
N ILE A 87 -9.47 -1.82 -6.74
CA ILE A 87 -9.79 -1.11 -5.50
C ILE A 87 -10.31 -2.16 -4.51
N CYS A 88 -9.69 -2.24 -3.35
CA CYS A 88 -10.13 -3.08 -2.24
C CYS A 88 -10.54 -2.18 -1.07
N VAL A 89 -11.74 -2.39 -0.56
CA VAL A 89 -12.29 -1.66 0.59
C VAL A 89 -12.68 -2.67 1.65
N SER A 90 -12.22 -2.48 2.88
CA SER A 90 -12.70 -3.26 4.02
C SER A 90 -13.65 -2.43 4.86
N ILE A 91 -14.82 -2.99 5.18
CA ILE A 91 -15.85 -2.36 6.00
C ILE A 91 -16.42 -3.40 6.95
N SER A 92 -16.14 -3.25 8.24
CA SER A 92 -16.51 -4.15 9.31
C SER A 92 -16.14 -5.59 8.97
N ASN A 93 -17.14 -6.44 8.71
CA ASN A 93 -16.94 -7.86 8.41
C ASN A 93 -17.05 -8.18 6.90
N SER A 94 -16.83 -7.20 6.03
CA SER A 94 -16.91 -7.39 4.58
C SER A 94 -15.76 -6.72 3.84
N SER A 95 -15.24 -7.41 2.82
CA SER A 95 -14.31 -6.85 1.84
C SER A 95 -15.05 -6.65 0.53
N PHE A 96 -14.82 -5.51 -0.08
CA PHE A 96 -15.35 -5.15 -1.39
C PHE A 96 -14.21 -5.00 -2.37
N LEU A 97 -14.34 -5.66 -3.51
CA LEU A 97 -13.31 -5.68 -4.54
C LEU A 97 -13.88 -5.15 -5.84
N TYR A 98 -13.15 -4.22 -6.45
CA TYR A 98 -13.49 -3.67 -7.76
C TYR A 98 -12.33 -3.90 -8.71
N HIS A 99 -12.62 -4.52 -9.86
CA HIS A 99 -11.66 -4.65 -10.96
C HIS A 99 -12.01 -3.67 -12.08
N SER A 100 -11.01 -2.97 -12.61
CA SER A 100 -11.22 -2.03 -13.72
C SER A 100 -11.78 -2.71 -14.98
N LYS A 101 -11.46 -3.99 -15.21
CA LYS A 101 -11.91 -4.79 -16.36
C LYS A 101 -13.33 -5.32 -16.24
N ALA A 102 -13.80 -5.56 -15.02
CA ALA A 102 -15.14 -6.06 -14.72
C ALA A 102 -15.78 -5.06 -13.75
N PRO A 103 -16.42 -3.99 -14.26
CA PRO A 103 -16.72 -2.78 -13.49
C PRO A 103 -17.94 -2.95 -12.57
N ALA A 104 -17.86 -3.93 -11.68
CA ALA A 104 -18.81 -4.21 -10.63
C ALA A 104 -18.03 -4.47 -9.34
N TRP A 105 -18.67 -4.18 -8.21
CA TRP A 105 -18.15 -4.54 -6.90
C TRP A 105 -18.50 -6.00 -6.59
N SER A 106 -17.48 -6.78 -6.25
CA SER A 106 -17.65 -8.07 -5.60
C SER A 106 -17.66 -7.84 -4.08
N CYS A 107 -18.57 -8.50 -3.37
CA CYS A 107 -18.69 -8.44 -1.91
C CYS A 107 -18.33 -9.80 -1.33
N PHE A 108 -17.44 -9.80 -0.34
CA PHE A 108 -17.00 -10.98 0.38
C PHE A 108 -17.21 -10.77 1.87
N HIS A 109 -17.98 -11.66 2.49
CA HIS A 109 -18.24 -11.61 3.94
C HIS A 109 -17.27 -12.53 4.67
N PHE A 110 -16.69 -12.04 5.76
CA PHE A 110 -15.79 -12.87 6.57
C PHE A 110 -16.60 -13.73 7.53
N HIS A 111 -16.32 -15.02 7.53
CA HIS A 111 -16.73 -15.93 8.59
C HIS A 111 -15.49 -16.30 9.41
N GLY A 112 -15.14 -15.49 10.41
CA GLY A 112 -14.00 -15.75 11.29
C GLY A 112 -12.94 -14.66 11.29
N PHE A 113 -11.75 -14.94 10.73
CA PHE A 113 -10.56 -14.08 10.82
C PHE A 113 -10.73 -12.79 9.99
N GLY A 114 -11.02 -11.68 10.66
CA GLY A 114 -10.91 -10.33 10.10
C GLY A 114 -9.65 -9.66 10.64
N PRO A 115 -8.58 -9.51 9.84
CA PRO A 115 -7.33 -8.95 10.35
C PRO A 115 -7.47 -7.46 10.64
N VAL A 116 -6.88 -7.02 11.76
CA VAL A 116 -6.67 -5.60 12.04
C VAL A 116 -5.46 -5.15 11.22
N LEU A 117 -5.75 -4.55 10.08
CA LEU A 117 -4.75 -4.10 9.12
C LEU A 117 -4.06 -2.84 9.60
N ASN A 118 -2.78 -2.70 9.27
CA ASN A 118 -2.09 -1.42 9.40
C ASN A 118 -2.67 -0.41 8.40
N HIS A 119 -2.54 0.89 8.68
CA HIS A 119 -2.92 1.98 7.77
C HIS A 119 -2.12 1.98 6.46
N GLN A 120 -1.12 1.11 6.35
CA GLN A 120 -0.35 0.89 5.14
C GLN A 120 -1.20 0.26 4.05
N GLN A 121 -0.84 0.58 2.82
CA GLN A 121 -1.48 0.06 1.65
C GLN A 121 -1.14 -1.41 1.40
N GLY A 122 -2.12 -2.18 0.90
CA GLY A 122 -1.90 -3.55 0.47
C GLY A 122 -1.07 -3.64 -0.81
N VAL A 123 -0.25 -4.68 -0.88
CA VAL A 123 0.66 -4.95 -2.01
C VAL A 123 0.12 -6.11 -2.83
N LEU A 124 0.02 -5.93 -4.15
CA LEU A 124 -0.37 -7.02 -5.05
C LEU A 124 0.81 -7.95 -5.31
N PHE A 125 0.62 -9.23 -5.00
CA PHE A 125 1.60 -10.28 -5.25
C PHE A 125 0.87 -11.61 -5.47
N ASN A 126 1.29 -12.38 -6.47
CA ASN A 126 0.78 -13.73 -6.75
C ASN A 126 -0.77 -13.88 -6.65
N GLY A 127 -1.52 -12.95 -7.25
CA GLY A 127 -2.99 -12.99 -7.26
C GLY A 127 -3.69 -12.57 -5.96
N GLY A 128 -2.95 -12.20 -4.92
CA GLY A 128 -3.50 -11.71 -3.64
C GLY A 128 -3.03 -10.30 -3.28
N LEU A 129 -3.76 -9.64 -2.38
CA LEU A 129 -3.32 -8.41 -1.72
C LEU A 129 -2.72 -8.75 -0.35
N TYR A 130 -1.48 -8.34 -0.13
CA TYR A 130 -0.69 -8.64 1.05
C TYR A 130 -0.62 -7.42 1.95
N PHE A 131 -0.83 -7.62 3.25
CA PHE A 131 -0.85 -6.56 4.25
C PHE A 131 -0.03 -6.96 5.46
N ALA A 132 0.64 -6.00 6.09
CA ALA A 132 1.22 -6.16 7.41
C ALA A 132 0.17 -5.81 8.49
N THR A 133 0.10 -6.61 9.56
CA THR A 133 -0.76 -6.35 10.73
C THR A 133 -0.05 -5.47 11.76
N LEU A 134 -0.84 -4.76 12.58
CA LEU A 134 -0.34 -3.92 13.67
C LEU A 134 0.22 -4.75 14.83
N GLU A 135 -0.46 -5.83 15.18
CA GLU A 135 -0.11 -6.68 16.32
C GLU A 135 0.65 -7.92 15.87
N SER A 136 1.73 -8.25 16.59
CA SER A 136 2.60 -9.44 16.40
C SER A 136 3.36 -9.54 15.09
N PHE A 137 3.28 -8.54 14.21
CA PHE A 137 3.83 -8.57 12.84
C PHE A 137 3.49 -9.88 12.15
N LEU A 138 2.29 -9.95 11.59
CA LEU A 138 1.89 -11.01 10.68
C LEU A 138 1.68 -10.39 9.30
N VAL A 139 1.99 -11.16 8.26
CA VAL A 139 1.55 -10.81 6.91
C VAL A 139 0.27 -11.56 6.65
N VAL A 140 -0.77 -10.86 6.23
CA VAL A 140 -2.06 -11.44 5.86
C VAL A 140 -2.32 -11.21 4.39
N VAL A 141 -3.01 -12.15 3.77
CA VAL A 141 -3.31 -12.16 2.34
C VAL A 141 -4.82 -12.13 2.18
N PHE A 142 -5.30 -11.22 1.34
CA PHE A 142 -6.63 -11.26 0.77
C PHE A 142 -6.54 -11.86 -0.63
N ASP A 143 -7.04 -13.08 -0.79
CA ASP A 143 -7.07 -13.76 -2.08
C ASP A 143 -8.14 -13.14 -2.98
N LEU A 144 -7.75 -12.67 -4.17
CA LEU A 144 -8.65 -11.91 -5.04
C LEU A 144 -9.71 -12.78 -5.73
N GLU A 145 -9.50 -14.09 -5.82
CA GLU A 145 -10.42 -15.00 -6.50
C GLU A 145 -11.51 -15.51 -5.55
N SER A 146 -11.11 -16.01 -4.38
CA SER A 146 -12.01 -16.54 -3.35
C SER A 146 -12.57 -15.47 -2.42
N GLY A 147 -11.87 -14.33 -2.29
CA GLY A 147 -12.15 -13.30 -1.29
C GLY A 147 -11.88 -13.74 0.14
N GLY A 148 -11.08 -14.79 0.33
CA GLY A 148 -10.64 -15.28 1.62
C GLY A 148 -9.51 -14.46 2.21
N TRP A 149 -9.50 -14.34 3.54
CA TRP A 149 -8.36 -13.81 4.30
C TRP A 149 -7.57 -14.95 4.92
N GLU A 150 -6.26 -14.95 4.71
CA GLU A 150 -5.36 -15.97 5.24
C GLU A 150 -4.11 -15.34 5.86
N GLY A 151 -3.58 -15.97 6.90
CA GLY A 151 -2.26 -15.63 7.42
C GLY A 151 -1.17 -16.21 6.52
N LEU A 152 -0.18 -15.42 6.15
CA LEU A 152 1.03 -15.93 5.52
C LEU A 152 1.87 -16.65 6.59
N HIS A 153 1.95 -17.98 6.48
CA HIS A 153 2.62 -18.84 7.47
C HIS A 153 4.17 -18.81 7.39
N ALA A 154 4.73 -17.78 6.77
CA ALA A 154 6.17 -17.58 6.66
C ALA A 154 6.73 -17.06 7.99
N ARG A 155 7.80 -17.69 8.50
CA ARG A 155 8.47 -17.17 9.70
C ARG A 155 9.07 -15.81 9.38
N LEU A 156 8.58 -14.80 10.09
CA LEU A 156 9.13 -13.46 10.03
C LEU A 156 10.41 -13.37 10.88
N PRO A 157 11.35 -12.49 10.50
CA PRO A 157 12.47 -12.11 11.35
C PRO A 157 11.99 -11.71 12.76
N GLY A 158 12.78 -12.02 13.79
CA GLY A 158 12.42 -11.66 15.17
C GLY A 158 12.47 -10.14 15.40
N GLN A 159 11.52 -9.62 16.19
CA GLN A 159 11.48 -8.21 16.64
C GLN A 159 11.51 -7.18 15.49
N LEU A 160 10.64 -7.38 14.51
CA LEU A 160 10.41 -6.39 13.48
C LEU A 160 9.78 -5.11 14.05
N THR A 161 10.13 -3.97 13.49
CA THR A 161 9.46 -2.68 13.74
C THR A 161 9.29 -1.92 12.43
N PHE A 162 8.24 -1.11 12.32
CA PHE A 162 8.00 -0.25 11.14
C PHE A 162 8.03 -0.97 9.78
N VAL A 163 7.48 -2.17 9.75
CA VAL A 163 7.46 -3.00 8.54
C VAL A 163 6.63 -2.34 7.46
N ARG A 164 7.11 -2.37 6.21
CA ARG A 164 6.37 -2.11 4.98
C ARG A 164 6.55 -3.28 4.03
N LEU A 165 5.48 -3.63 3.32
CA LEU A 165 5.56 -4.54 2.19
C LEU A 165 5.73 -3.73 0.90
N VAL A 166 6.47 -4.29 -0.05
CA VAL A 166 6.68 -3.74 -1.39
C VAL A 166 6.71 -4.88 -2.40
N SER A 167 6.21 -4.67 -3.61
CA SER A 167 6.31 -5.62 -4.73
C SER A 167 7.01 -4.90 -5.88
N ASP A 168 7.86 -5.62 -6.62
CA ASP A 168 8.47 -5.09 -7.84
C ASP A 168 7.53 -5.13 -9.05
N GLY A 169 6.33 -5.70 -8.90
CA GLY A 169 5.38 -5.92 -9.99
C GLY A 169 5.80 -7.03 -10.98
N GLU A 170 7.00 -7.59 -10.83
CA GLU A 170 7.58 -8.65 -11.66
C GLU A 170 7.54 -10.02 -10.97
N GLY A 171 6.86 -10.10 -9.82
CA GLY A 171 6.61 -11.36 -9.11
C GLY A 171 7.55 -11.57 -7.94
N LYS A 172 8.09 -10.51 -7.34
CA LYS A 172 8.75 -10.58 -6.04
C LYS A 172 8.02 -9.75 -5.00
N LEU A 173 8.06 -10.23 -3.77
CA LEU A 173 7.54 -9.55 -2.60
C LEU A 173 8.68 -9.29 -1.63
N TYR A 174 8.77 -8.05 -1.19
CA TYR A 174 9.77 -7.60 -0.25
C TYR A 174 9.12 -7.09 1.02
N LEU A 175 9.84 -7.28 2.11
CA LEU A 175 9.57 -6.69 3.40
C LEU A 175 10.71 -5.75 3.71
N VAL A 176 10.39 -4.51 4.05
CA VAL A 176 11.34 -3.50 4.48
C VAL A 176 10.99 -3.12 5.91
N GLY A 177 11.93 -3.19 6.83
CA GLY A 177 11.62 -2.96 8.23
C GLY A 177 12.85 -2.83 9.10
N GLY A 178 12.61 -2.34 10.30
CA GLY A 178 13.60 -2.31 11.37
C GLY A 178 13.70 -3.64 12.12
N VAL A 179 14.86 -3.91 12.70
CA VAL A 179 15.08 -5.05 13.61
C VAL A 179 15.56 -4.50 14.94
N GLU A 180 14.70 -4.45 15.97
CA GLU A 180 15.14 -4.03 17.30
C GLU A 180 14.20 -4.45 18.44
N SER A 181 14.77 -4.79 19.61
CA SER A 181 14.03 -5.03 20.85
C SER A 181 13.59 -3.76 21.57
N ASN A 182 14.21 -2.61 21.26
CA ASN A 182 14.21 -1.40 22.09
C ASN A 182 13.77 -0.14 21.33
N VAL A 183 12.60 -0.16 20.67
CA VAL A 183 11.82 0.99 20.14
C VAL A 183 12.51 1.89 19.07
N ILE A 184 13.82 2.09 19.07
CA ILE A 184 14.55 2.92 18.10
C ILE A 184 15.31 2.01 17.17
N SER A 185 14.81 1.74 15.96
CA SER A 185 15.52 0.88 15.01
C SER A 185 16.86 1.49 14.58
N ARG A 186 17.95 0.75 14.78
CA ARG A 186 19.33 1.08 14.41
C ARG A 186 19.71 0.51 13.05
N ASN A 187 18.98 -0.50 12.57
CA ASN A 187 19.13 -1.06 11.23
C ASN A 187 17.79 -1.11 10.49
N ILE A 188 17.86 -0.96 9.18
CA ILE A 188 16.74 -1.21 8.27
C ILE A 188 17.21 -2.32 7.35
N ASN A 189 16.45 -3.41 7.31
CA ASN A 189 16.76 -4.56 6.47
C ASN A 189 15.67 -4.72 5.41
N VAL A 190 16.07 -5.35 4.31
CA VAL A 190 15.21 -5.76 3.22
C VAL A 190 15.24 -7.28 3.16
N TRP A 191 14.06 -7.88 3.21
CA TRP A 191 13.88 -9.31 3.03
C TRP A 191 13.07 -9.58 1.76
N GLU A 192 13.48 -10.56 0.97
CA GLU A 192 12.72 -11.08 -0.17
C GLU A 192 11.96 -12.33 0.28
N PHE A 193 10.71 -12.46 -0.13
CA PHE A 193 9.92 -13.66 0.09
C PHE A 193 10.21 -14.70 -1.00
N ASP A 194 10.72 -15.86 -0.61
CA ASP A 194 11.06 -16.95 -1.56
C ASP A 194 9.88 -17.90 -1.87
N GLY A 195 8.71 -17.62 -1.29
CA GLY A 195 7.51 -18.47 -1.36
C GLY A 195 7.22 -19.24 -0.07
N ASN A 196 8.22 -19.45 0.79
CA ASN A 196 8.06 -20.14 2.07
C ASN A 196 8.66 -19.34 3.25
N TRP A 197 9.72 -18.58 3.01
CA TRP A 197 10.52 -17.89 4.01
C TRP A 197 10.91 -16.48 3.57
N TRP A 198 11.20 -15.63 4.56
CA TRP A 198 11.78 -14.30 4.35
C TRP A 198 13.31 -14.40 4.40
N VAL A 199 13.96 -14.10 3.27
CA VAL A 199 15.42 -14.16 3.12
C VAL A 199 15.99 -12.75 3.16
N GLU A 200 16.91 -12.46 4.08
CA GLU A 200 17.55 -11.15 4.14
C GLU A 200 18.43 -10.91 2.91
N MET A 201 18.12 -9.86 2.15
CA MET A 201 18.85 -9.48 0.94
C MET A 201 19.87 -8.38 1.22
N GLN A 202 19.48 -7.43 2.05
CA GLN A 202 20.30 -6.26 2.35
C GLN A 202 20.02 -5.71 3.74
N SER A 203 21.06 -5.23 4.40
CA SER A 203 20.96 -4.46 5.64
C SER A 203 21.64 -3.10 5.45
N LEU A 204 20.90 -2.04 5.75
CA LEU A 204 21.41 -0.68 5.76
C LEU A 204 22.22 -0.46 7.04
N ARG A 205 23.49 -0.07 6.90
CA ARG A 205 24.40 0.09 8.05
C ARG A 205 23.93 1.18 9.01
N ASP A 206 24.16 0.96 10.32
CA ASP A 206 23.82 1.84 11.44
C ASP A 206 23.99 3.35 11.19
N PHE A 207 25.10 3.78 10.57
CA PHE A 207 25.37 5.21 10.44
C PHE A 207 24.46 5.92 9.43
N ILE A 208 23.99 5.20 8.40
CA ILE A 208 23.02 5.72 7.42
C ILE A 208 21.63 5.70 8.06
N CYS A 209 21.27 4.61 8.74
CA CYS A 209 20.02 4.51 9.49
C CYS A 209 19.88 5.68 10.46
N ARG A 210 20.91 5.96 11.28
CA ARG A 210 20.92 7.10 12.20
C ARG A 210 20.71 8.45 11.51
N LYS A 211 21.25 8.67 10.31
CA LYS A 211 20.99 9.91 9.55
C LYS A 211 19.56 9.97 9.01
N PHE A 212 18.99 8.83 8.63
CA PHE A 212 17.66 8.72 8.06
C PHE A 212 16.56 8.82 9.13
N VAL A 213 16.84 8.30 10.33
CA VAL A 213 15.88 8.18 11.45
C VAL A 213 16.13 9.19 12.59
N SER A 214 17.17 10.04 12.49
CA SER A 214 17.46 11.09 13.50
C SER A 214 16.39 12.18 13.56
N VAL A 215 15.57 12.30 12.53
CA VAL A 215 14.45 13.24 12.50
C VAL A 215 13.23 12.44 12.98
N CYS A 216 12.87 12.60 14.26
CA CYS A 216 11.67 12.13 14.98
C CYS A 216 10.99 10.80 14.57
N TYR A 217 10.64 9.99 15.57
CA TYR A 217 9.89 8.71 15.46
C TYR A 217 8.66 8.72 14.53
N HIS A 218 8.00 9.87 14.34
CA HIS A 218 6.86 10.01 13.44
C HIS A 218 7.24 9.99 11.94
N ASN A 219 8.52 10.06 11.59
CA ASN A 219 8.96 10.11 10.19
C ASN A 219 8.98 8.76 9.47
N TYR A 220 8.91 7.63 10.18
CA TYR A 220 8.79 6.32 9.53
C TYR A 220 7.50 6.19 8.70
N GLU A 221 6.43 6.90 9.09
CA GLU A 221 5.19 7.00 8.31
C GLU A 221 5.37 7.79 7.00
N HIS A 222 6.36 8.69 6.98
CA HIS A 222 6.69 9.53 5.82
C HIS A 222 7.73 8.91 4.88
N VAL A 223 8.31 7.75 5.21
CA VAL A 223 9.21 7.03 4.29
C VAL A 223 8.38 6.24 3.28
N TYR A 224 8.42 6.67 2.03
CA TYR A 224 7.76 5.98 0.92
C TYR A 224 8.80 5.20 0.12
N CYS A 225 8.59 3.88 0.02
CA CYS A 225 9.29 3.02 -0.94
C CYS A 225 8.31 2.80 -2.09
N PHE A 226 8.66 3.33 -3.27
CA PHE A 226 7.90 3.13 -4.51
C PHE A 226 8.53 1.97 -5.29
#